data_AF-A0A523JBP5-F1
#
_entry.id   AF-A0A523JBP5-F1
#
_cell.length_a   1.000
_cell.length_b   1.000
_cell.length_c   1.000
_cell.angle_alpha   90.00
_cell.angle_beta   90.00
_cell.angle_gamma   90.00
#
_symmetry.space_group_name_H-M   'P 1'
#
loop_
_entity.id
_entity.type
_entity.pdbx_description
1 polymer ?
#
loop_
_entity_poly.entity_id
_entity_poly.type
_entity_poly.pdbx_seq_one_letter_code
_entity_poly.pdbx_strand_id
1 'polypeptide(L)'
;MRQGLGPVPPGYVVHRIGSTWLVLDDLHSKELVQLRLADPAVRQALFARAARRGRGATPSVAVSPDQRMVLRRYQHGGTLAGLTGKRFLGPSRALQELEVTARAEASGAPVPHVLCLVLWPVWGPLWSALIGTREESQVEDLFELLTKLDDGPTRRRSLRQVGSAIRRLHDAGVEHRDLQLRNILVRKGEPPEIVVVDLDRARFHARGTMPSGRRAANLGRLARSAVKTGLWGSQKLGRRELAALVGSYSAGNRRLRAELRAHVGYERLKLAAHQLSYPLRRWLKRKAASPPRSA
;
A
#
# COMPACT_ATOMS: atom_id res chain seq x y z
N MET A 1 8.17 -31.35 12.40
CA MET A 1 9.22 -30.96 11.42
C MET A 1 9.08 -29.49 11.02
N ARG A 2 9.75 -28.58 11.74
CA ARG A 2 9.78 -27.11 11.50
C ARG A 2 11.12 -26.68 10.87
N GLN A 3 11.56 -27.31 9.78
CA GLN A 3 12.82 -26.92 9.16
C GLN A 3 12.57 -26.31 7.78
N GLY A 4 12.66 -24.98 7.71
CA GLY A 4 12.76 -24.22 6.45
C GLY A 4 12.09 -22.85 6.44
N LEU A 5 11.01 -22.65 7.21
CA LEU A 5 10.28 -21.37 7.27
C LEU A 5 10.57 -20.67 8.59
N GLY A 6 10.83 -19.36 8.54
CA GLY A 6 11.03 -18.53 9.74
C GLY A 6 9.76 -18.43 10.62
N PRO A 7 9.80 -17.67 11.72
CA PRO A 7 8.63 -17.47 12.57
C PRO A 7 7.48 -16.83 11.78
N VAL A 8 6.26 -17.21 12.12
CA VAL A 8 5.01 -16.69 11.56
C VAL A 8 4.24 -15.97 12.67
N PRO A 9 3.60 -14.82 12.39
CA PRO A 9 2.82 -14.10 13.40
C PRO A 9 1.66 -14.93 13.97
N PRO A 10 1.18 -14.63 15.20
CA PRO A 10 -0.04 -15.23 15.74
C PRO A 10 -1.25 -15.02 14.82
N GLY A 11 -2.20 -15.95 14.84
CA GLY A 11 -3.38 -15.92 13.96
C GLY A 11 -3.15 -16.54 12.57
N TYR A 12 -1.98 -17.13 12.33
CA TYR A 12 -1.66 -17.80 11.07
C TYR A 12 -1.20 -19.24 11.28
N VAL A 13 -1.62 -20.12 10.39
CA VAL A 13 -1.22 -21.52 10.32
C VAL A 13 -0.37 -21.79 9.08
N VAL A 14 0.53 -22.77 9.18
CA VAL A 14 1.44 -23.13 8.10
C VAL A 14 1.12 -24.50 7.56
N HIS A 15 0.82 -24.58 6.26
CA HIS A 15 0.70 -25.82 5.51
C HIS A 15 1.83 -25.94 4.50
N ARG A 16 2.25 -27.16 4.22
CA ARG A 16 3.23 -27.46 3.18
C ARG A 16 2.65 -28.48 2.20
N ILE A 17 2.61 -28.12 0.93
CA ILE A 17 2.15 -28.99 -0.16
C ILE A 17 3.30 -29.08 -1.17
N GLY A 18 3.98 -30.23 -1.20
CA GLY A 18 5.22 -30.41 -1.97
C GLY A 18 6.31 -29.42 -1.54
N SER A 19 6.76 -28.60 -2.49
CA SER A 19 7.74 -27.52 -2.26
C SER A 19 7.11 -26.18 -1.90
N THR A 20 5.78 -26.07 -1.93
CA THR A 20 5.08 -24.81 -1.66
C THR A 20 4.63 -24.73 -0.21
N TRP A 21 4.93 -23.60 0.42
CA TRP A 21 4.48 -23.24 1.75
C TRP A 21 3.29 -22.30 1.66
N LEU A 22 2.28 -22.57 2.46
CA LEU A 22 1.07 -21.78 2.60
C LEU A 22 1.01 -21.28 4.04
N VAL A 23 1.16 -19.99 4.24
CA VAL A 23 0.91 -19.33 5.51
C VAL A 23 -0.47 -18.70 5.40
N LEU A 24 -1.44 -19.23 6.12
CA LEU A 24 -2.85 -18.93 5.96
C LEU A 24 -3.38 -18.34 7.26
N ASP A 25 -4.28 -17.37 7.17
CA ASP A 25 -5.07 -16.94 8.31
C ASP A 25 -5.79 -18.14 8.91
N ASP A 26 -5.73 -18.27 10.24
CA ASP A 26 -6.22 -19.44 10.97
C ASP A 26 -7.74 -19.62 10.80
N LEU A 27 -8.47 -18.50 10.86
CA LEU A 27 -9.94 -18.48 10.78
C LEU A 27 -10.45 -18.95 9.41
N HIS A 28 -9.73 -18.64 8.33
CA HIS A 28 -10.11 -19.00 6.96
C HIS A 28 -9.24 -20.13 6.38
N SER A 29 -8.47 -20.84 7.21
CA SER A 29 -7.46 -21.78 6.74
C SER A 29 -8.05 -22.92 5.89
N LYS A 30 -9.23 -23.43 6.26
CA LYS A 30 -9.92 -24.51 5.53
C LYS A 30 -10.32 -24.09 4.12
N GLU A 31 -10.95 -22.92 3.99
CA GLU A 31 -11.39 -22.32 2.74
C GLU A 31 -10.18 -22.00 1.85
N LEU A 32 -9.14 -21.42 2.44
CA LEU A 32 -7.93 -21.02 1.71
C LEU A 32 -7.16 -22.22 1.14
N VAL A 33 -7.13 -23.36 1.84
CA VAL A 33 -6.53 -24.59 1.30
C VAL A 33 -7.30 -25.10 0.08
N GLN A 34 -8.63 -24.99 0.07
CA GLN A 34 -9.48 -25.43 -1.05
C GLN A 34 -9.23 -24.64 -2.34
N LEU A 35 -8.69 -23.43 -2.25
CA LEU A 35 -8.28 -22.64 -3.41
C LEU A 35 -7.09 -23.24 -4.17
N ARG A 36 -6.43 -24.27 -3.63
CA ARG A 36 -5.31 -24.99 -4.27
C ARG A 36 -4.21 -24.04 -4.77
N LEU A 37 -3.95 -22.96 -4.03
CA LEU A 37 -2.92 -21.96 -4.41
C LEU A 37 -1.51 -22.54 -4.43
N ALA A 38 -1.27 -23.75 -3.90
CA ALA A 38 -0.03 -24.49 -4.06
C ALA A 38 0.21 -24.99 -5.49
N ASP A 39 -0.84 -25.17 -6.29
CA ASP A 39 -0.76 -25.62 -7.68
C ASP A 39 -0.34 -24.45 -8.62
N PRO A 40 0.79 -24.57 -9.35
CA PRO A 40 1.21 -23.58 -10.33
C PRO A 40 0.18 -23.29 -11.43
N ALA A 41 -0.57 -24.28 -11.90
CA ALA A 41 -1.55 -24.14 -12.97
C ALA A 41 -2.75 -23.30 -12.50
N VAL A 42 -3.22 -23.54 -11.27
CA VAL A 42 -4.27 -22.73 -10.63
C VAL A 42 -3.81 -21.28 -10.51
N ARG A 43 -2.60 -21.03 -9.99
CA ARG A 43 -2.04 -19.67 -9.92
C ARG A 43 -1.97 -19.03 -11.31
N GLN A 44 -1.48 -19.73 -12.32
CA GLN A 44 -1.35 -19.19 -13.67
C GLN A 44 -2.71 -18.81 -14.26
N ALA A 45 -3.73 -19.66 -14.13
CA ALA A 45 -5.08 -19.42 -14.61
C ALA A 45 -5.73 -18.20 -13.93
N LEU A 46 -5.57 -18.06 -12.62
CA LEU A 46 -6.06 -16.90 -11.85
C LEU A 46 -5.46 -15.58 -12.37
N PHE A 47 -4.14 -15.55 -12.57
CA PHE A 47 -3.47 -14.34 -13.06
C PHE A 47 -3.73 -14.07 -14.55
N ALA A 48 -4.01 -15.08 -15.37
CA ALA A 48 -4.35 -14.90 -16.78
C ALA A 48 -5.73 -14.29 -16.98
N ARG A 49 -6.70 -14.65 -16.12
CA ARG A 49 -8.08 -14.13 -16.15
C ARG A 49 -8.24 -12.78 -15.47
N ALA A 50 -7.27 -12.36 -14.67
CA ALA A 50 -7.38 -11.17 -13.85
C ALA A 50 -7.27 -9.87 -14.65
N ALA A 51 -8.10 -8.89 -14.28
CA ALA A 51 -7.97 -7.52 -14.77
C ALA A 51 -6.57 -6.96 -14.47
N ARG A 52 -6.00 -6.24 -15.42
CA ARG A 52 -4.71 -5.55 -15.23
C ARG A 52 -4.98 -4.23 -14.52
N ARG A 53 -4.57 -4.13 -13.24
CA ARG A 53 -4.59 -2.88 -12.48
C ARG A 53 -3.14 -2.38 -12.32
N GLY A 54 -2.82 -1.26 -12.97
CA GLY A 54 -1.48 -0.67 -12.92
C GLY A 54 -0.41 -1.56 -13.56
N ARG A 55 0.61 -1.96 -12.77
CA ARG A 55 1.81 -2.68 -13.26
C ARG A 55 1.65 -4.22 -13.37
N GLY A 56 0.46 -4.78 -13.13
CA GLY A 56 0.25 -6.23 -13.17
C GLY A 56 -1.21 -6.67 -13.13
N ALA A 57 -1.42 -7.96 -13.41
CA ALA A 57 -2.70 -8.62 -13.21
C ALA A 57 -2.94 -8.87 -11.72
N THR A 58 -4.13 -8.54 -11.23
CA THR A 58 -4.45 -8.62 -9.78
C THR A 58 -5.77 -9.40 -9.61
N PRO A 59 -5.72 -10.74 -9.47
CA PRO A 59 -6.92 -11.55 -9.34
C PRO A 59 -7.69 -11.23 -8.06
N SER A 60 -9.02 -11.18 -8.17
CA SER A 60 -9.94 -11.23 -7.04
C SER A 60 -10.51 -12.65 -6.94
N VAL A 61 -10.38 -13.29 -5.79
CA VAL A 61 -10.76 -14.70 -5.55
C VAL A 61 -11.71 -14.76 -4.36
N ALA A 62 -12.81 -15.50 -4.48
CA ALA A 62 -13.71 -15.74 -3.36
C ALA A 62 -13.03 -16.68 -2.35
N VAL A 63 -13.06 -16.33 -1.07
CA VAL A 63 -12.63 -17.18 0.04
C VAL A 63 -13.86 -17.85 0.66
N SER A 64 -14.90 -17.06 0.90
CA SER A 64 -16.24 -17.49 1.33
C SER A 64 -17.30 -16.74 0.48
N PRO A 65 -18.60 -17.03 0.65
CA PRO A 65 -19.66 -16.30 -0.06
C PRO A 65 -19.63 -14.77 0.15
N ASP A 66 -19.21 -14.32 1.33
CA ASP A 66 -19.19 -12.93 1.77
C ASP A 66 -17.79 -12.30 1.75
N GLN A 67 -16.73 -13.10 1.62
CA GLN A 67 -15.34 -12.63 1.67
C GLN A 67 -14.59 -12.95 0.38
N ARG A 68 -13.92 -11.92 -0.15
CA ARG A 68 -13.02 -12.04 -1.28
C ARG A 68 -11.62 -11.59 -0.89
N MET A 69 -10.62 -12.09 -1.60
CA MET A 69 -9.24 -11.64 -1.48
C MET A 69 -8.74 -11.12 -2.83
N VAL A 70 -7.88 -10.11 -2.76
CA VAL A 70 -7.05 -9.65 -3.86
C VAL A 70 -5.67 -10.31 -3.76
N LEU A 71 -5.28 -11.03 -4.80
CA LEU A 71 -3.98 -11.67 -4.91
C LEU A 71 -2.97 -10.78 -5.63
N ARG A 72 -1.77 -10.63 -5.06
CA ARG A 72 -0.64 -9.93 -5.67
C ARG A 72 0.57 -10.85 -5.74
N ARG A 73 1.31 -10.78 -6.84
CA ARG A 73 2.65 -11.37 -6.89
C ARG A 73 3.59 -10.48 -6.10
N TYR A 74 4.35 -11.08 -5.19
CA TYR A 74 5.38 -10.38 -4.45
C TYR A 74 6.42 -9.79 -5.42
N GLN A 75 6.75 -8.51 -5.25
CA GLN A 75 7.78 -7.83 -6.04
C GLN A 75 8.79 -7.16 -5.13
N HIS A 76 10.07 -7.55 -5.22
CA HIS A 76 11.13 -6.84 -4.53
C HIS A 76 11.44 -5.50 -5.22
N GLY A 77 11.63 -4.45 -4.43
CA GLY A 77 12.20 -3.17 -4.91
C GLY A 77 13.73 -3.17 -4.86
N GLY A 78 14.36 -2.42 -5.79
CA GLY A 78 15.82 -2.22 -5.87
C GLY A 78 16.29 -2.04 -7.31
N THR A 79 17.53 -1.59 -7.50
CA THR A 79 18.19 -1.43 -8.82
C THR A 79 18.34 -2.76 -9.58
N LEU A 80 18.37 -3.88 -8.87
CA LEU A 80 18.39 -5.24 -9.42
C LEU A 80 17.00 -5.81 -9.75
N ALA A 81 15.91 -5.07 -9.52
CA ALA A 81 14.56 -5.53 -9.86
C ALA A 81 14.37 -5.73 -11.38
N GLY A 82 15.17 -5.04 -12.21
CA GLY A 82 15.23 -5.27 -13.65
C GLY A 82 15.93 -6.58 -14.04
N LEU A 83 16.83 -7.12 -13.20
CA LEU A 83 17.63 -8.33 -13.46
C LEU A 83 17.06 -9.59 -12.80
N THR A 84 16.49 -9.48 -11.60
CA THR A 84 15.97 -10.62 -10.81
C THR A 84 14.44 -10.78 -10.89
N GLY A 85 13.75 -9.82 -11.52
CA GLY A 85 12.33 -9.89 -11.82
C GLY A 85 11.44 -9.93 -10.58
N LYS A 86 10.76 -11.07 -10.36
CA LYS A 86 9.80 -11.31 -9.26
C LYS A 86 10.37 -12.23 -8.17
N ARG A 87 11.68 -12.51 -8.21
CA ARG A 87 12.34 -13.57 -7.42
C ARG A 87 13.24 -12.97 -6.35
N PHE A 88 13.04 -13.35 -5.09
CA PHE A 88 13.79 -12.81 -3.96
C PHE A 88 14.62 -13.88 -3.27
N LEU A 89 15.66 -13.46 -2.55
CA LEU A 89 16.56 -14.36 -1.82
C LEU A 89 15.90 -14.80 -0.51
N GLY A 90 15.60 -16.10 -0.40
CA GLY A 90 15.01 -16.73 0.80
C GLY A 90 13.59 -16.24 1.13
N PRO A 91 12.81 -16.96 1.96
CA PRO A 91 11.42 -16.60 2.28
C PRO A 91 11.30 -15.43 3.29
N SER A 92 12.39 -15.07 3.97
CA SER A 92 12.40 -14.18 5.14
C SER A 92 11.76 -12.82 4.90
N ARG A 93 11.99 -12.22 3.72
CA ARG A 93 11.47 -10.88 3.40
C ARG A 93 9.93 -10.87 3.32
N ALA A 94 9.35 -11.88 2.70
CA ALA A 94 7.89 -11.97 2.57
C ALA A 94 7.23 -12.29 3.91
N LEU A 95 7.87 -13.13 4.73
CA LEU A 95 7.42 -13.42 6.10
C LEU A 95 7.50 -12.18 6.99
N GLN A 96 8.57 -11.38 6.87
CA GLN A 96 8.71 -10.12 7.59
C GLN A 96 7.62 -9.12 7.18
N GLU A 97 7.23 -9.08 5.90
CA GLU A 97 6.14 -8.21 5.45
C GLU A 97 4.79 -8.62 6.02
N LEU A 98 4.52 -9.93 6.09
CA LEU A 98 3.35 -10.48 6.77
C LEU A 98 3.36 -10.10 8.27
N GLU A 99 4.47 -10.34 8.96
CA GLU A 99 4.63 -10.02 10.38
C GLU A 99 4.42 -8.52 10.66
N VAL A 100 4.96 -7.65 9.82
CA VAL A 100 4.79 -6.19 9.92
C VAL A 100 3.34 -5.79 9.71
N THR A 101 2.67 -6.34 8.70
CA THR A 101 1.29 -6.00 8.39
C THR A 101 0.36 -6.47 9.50
N ALA A 102 0.52 -7.71 9.96
CA ALA A 102 -0.26 -8.27 11.07
C ALA A 102 -0.05 -7.49 12.37
N ARG A 103 1.18 -7.08 12.69
CA ARG A 103 1.45 -6.23 13.86
C ARG A 103 0.83 -4.85 13.74
N ALA A 104 0.88 -4.26 12.55
CA ALA A 104 0.29 -2.95 12.31
C ALA A 104 -1.22 -3.01 12.49
N GLU A 105 -1.88 -4.02 11.91
CA GLU A 105 -3.31 -4.28 12.07
C GLU A 105 -3.67 -4.49 13.55
N ALA A 106 -2.94 -5.35 14.27
CA ALA A 106 -3.15 -5.59 15.70
C ALA A 106 -2.95 -4.33 16.57
N SER A 107 -2.17 -3.36 16.08
CA SER A 107 -1.98 -2.04 16.73
C SER A 107 -3.05 -1.01 16.32
N GLY A 108 -4.09 -1.42 15.60
CA GLY A 108 -5.18 -0.56 15.13
C GLY A 108 -4.84 0.27 13.88
N ALA A 109 -3.76 -0.07 13.16
CA ALA A 109 -3.48 0.56 11.88
C ALA A 109 -4.56 0.15 10.85
N PRO A 110 -5.10 1.10 10.07
CA PRO A 110 -6.13 0.80 9.09
C PRO A 110 -5.51 0.20 7.82
N VAL A 111 -5.19 -1.08 7.84
CA VAL A 111 -4.57 -1.81 6.74
C VAL A 111 -5.42 -3.03 6.38
N PRO A 112 -5.41 -3.52 5.13
CA PRO A 112 -6.13 -4.74 4.79
C PRO A 112 -5.58 -5.95 5.54
N HIS A 113 -6.49 -6.77 6.04
CA HIS A 113 -6.13 -8.05 6.62
C HIS A 113 -5.45 -8.95 5.59
N VAL A 114 -4.33 -9.58 5.95
CA VAL A 114 -3.63 -10.53 5.08
C VAL A 114 -4.23 -11.91 5.31
N LEU A 115 -4.87 -12.49 4.31
CA LEU A 115 -5.50 -13.81 4.39
C LEU A 115 -4.51 -14.94 4.08
N CYS A 116 -3.57 -14.71 3.16
CA CYS A 116 -2.57 -15.73 2.86
C CYS A 116 -1.24 -15.15 2.35
N LEU A 117 -0.18 -15.91 2.60
CA LEU A 117 1.12 -15.78 1.97
C LEU A 117 1.54 -17.16 1.43
N VAL A 118 1.74 -17.25 0.12
CA VAL A 118 2.13 -18.48 -0.58
C VAL A 118 3.58 -18.33 -1.03
N LEU A 119 4.44 -19.28 -0.67
CA LEU A 119 5.90 -19.21 -0.89
C LEU A 119 6.38 -20.48 -1.57
N TRP A 120 7.19 -20.38 -2.63
CA TRP A 120 7.80 -21.55 -3.25
C TRP A 120 9.23 -21.25 -3.75
N PRO A 121 10.15 -22.24 -3.65
CA PRO A 121 11.47 -22.12 -4.23
C PRO A 121 11.37 -22.14 -5.76
N VAL A 122 12.24 -21.39 -6.42
CA VAL A 122 12.34 -21.32 -7.88
C VAL A 122 13.61 -22.02 -8.35
N TRP A 123 14.76 -21.57 -7.84
CA TRP A 123 16.06 -22.17 -8.15
C TRP A 123 17.12 -21.70 -7.15
N GLY A 124 17.89 -22.62 -6.58
CA GLY A 124 18.88 -22.31 -5.55
C GLY A 124 18.28 -21.47 -4.40
N PRO A 125 18.86 -20.32 -4.03
CA PRO A 125 18.34 -19.46 -2.98
C PRO A 125 17.17 -18.56 -3.43
N LEU A 126 16.70 -18.68 -4.68
CA LEU A 126 15.64 -17.83 -5.23
C LEU A 126 14.25 -18.38 -4.91
N TRP A 127 13.40 -17.52 -4.37
CA TRP A 127 12.02 -17.79 -4.00
C TRP A 127 11.07 -16.88 -4.75
N SER A 128 9.82 -17.31 -4.85
CA SER A 128 8.70 -16.51 -5.33
C SER A 128 7.57 -16.58 -4.32
N ALA A 129 6.72 -15.55 -4.32
CA ALA A 129 5.61 -15.47 -3.38
C ALA A 129 4.35 -14.82 -3.97
N LEU A 130 3.21 -15.19 -3.41
CA LEU A 130 1.94 -14.47 -3.53
C LEU A 130 1.51 -13.99 -2.15
N ILE A 131 0.95 -12.79 -2.10
CA ILE A 131 0.23 -12.28 -0.92
C ILE A 131 -1.23 -12.07 -1.30
N GLY A 132 -2.13 -12.57 -0.45
CA GLY A 132 -3.57 -12.38 -0.55
C GLY A 132 -4.05 -11.49 0.57
N THR A 133 -4.59 -10.32 0.24
CA THR A 133 -5.21 -9.41 1.22
C THR A 133 -6.71 -9.40 1.02
N ARG A 134 -7.48 -9.23 2.09
CA ARG A 134 -8.93 -9.03 2.01
C ARG A 134 -9.26 -7.94 0.99
N GLU A 135 -10.24 -8.23 0.13
CA GLU A 135 -10.79 -7.24 -0.79
C GLU A 135 -11.76 -6.34 -0.02
N GLU A 136 -11.47 -5.04 -0.03
CA GLU A 136 -12.35 -4.06 0.61
C GLU A 136 -13.54 -3.76 -0.30
N SER A 137 -14.75 -4.03 0.19
CA SER A 137 -16.02 -3.81 -0.51
C SER A 137 -16.58 -2.40 -0.23
N GLN A 138 -17.37 -1.86 -1.17
CA GLN A 138 -18.05 -0.56 -1.02
C GLN A 138 -17.10 0.62 -0.69
N VAL A 139 -15.88 0.54 -1.20
CA VAL A 139 -14.86 1.57 -1.04
C VAL A 139 -14.62 2.32 -2.34
N GLU A 140 -14.23 3.58 -2.21
CA GLU A 140 -13.69 4.38 -3.31
C GLU A 140 -12.33 4.95 -2.94
N ASP A 141 -11.45 5.16 -3.93
CA ASP A 141 -10.14 5.74 -3.65
C ASP A 141 -10.28 7.24 -3.30
N LEU A 142 -9.40 7.75 -2.43
CA LEU A 142 -9.50 9.12 -1.91
C LEU A 142 -9.38 10.17 -3.03
N PHE A 143 -8.66 9.87 -4.12
CA PHE A 143 -8.59 10.79 -5.25
C PHE A 143 -9.95 10.90 -5.96
N GLU A 144 -10.63 9.78 -6.21
CA GLU A 144 -11.97 9.76 -6.79
C GLU A 144 -12.99 10.46 -5.88
N LEU A 145 -12.99 10.14 -4.58
CA LEU A 145 -13.85 10.79 -3.60
C LEU A 145 -13.67 12.31 -3.60
N LEU A 146 -12.42 12.79 -3.47
CA LEU A 146 -12.15 14.23 -3.42
C LEU A 146 -12.49 14.94 -4.72
N THR A 147 -12.44 14.24 -5.85
CA THR A 147 -12.87 14.78 -7.15
C THR A 147 -14.39 14.98 -7.19
N LYS A 148 -15.15 14.00 -6.70
CA LYS A 148 -16.63 14.03 -6.67
C LYS A 148 -17.21 15.01 -5.64
N LEU A 149 -16.52 15.22 -4.51
CA LEU A 149 -17.05 16.07 -3.44
C LEU A 149 -16.94 17.57 -3.76
N ASP A 150 -18.08 18.24 -3.92
CA ASP A 150 -18.16 19.71 -4.08
C ASP A 150 -18.24 20.44 -2.73
N ASP A 151 -18.80 19.80 -1.71
CA ASP A 151 -18.94 20.36 -0.37
C ASP A 151 -17.62 20.36 0.44
N GLY A 152 -17.17 21.55 0.83
CA GLY A 152 -15.94 21.74 1.61
C GLY A 152 -15.97 21.09 3.00
N PRO A 153 -16.99 21.30 3.84
CA PRO A 153 -17.18 20.59 5.10
C PRO A 153 -17.03 19.06 5.01
N THR A 154 -17.66 18.43 4.02
CA THR A 154 -17.59 16.99 3.79
C THR A 154 -16.18 16.55 3.40
N ARG A 155 -15.52 17.26 2.47
CA ARG A 155 -14.10 17.01 2.17
C ARG A 155 -13.23 17.08 3.42
N ARG A 156 -13.42 18.09 4.26
CA ARG A 156 -12.66 18.23 5.51
C ARG A 156 -12.96 17.14 6.53
N ARG A 157 -14.20 16.62 6.60
CA ARG A 157 -14.54 15.43 7.42
C ARG A 157 -13.74 14.21 6.98
N SER A 158 -13.74 13.90 5.68
CA SER A 158 -12.98 12.76 5.14
C SER A 158 -11.48 12.93 5.38
N LEU A 159 -10.94 14.13 5.16
CA LEU A 159 -9.52 14.41 5.38
C LEU A 159 -9.09 14.32 6.85
N ARG A 160 -9.97 14.60 7.81
CA ARG A 160 -9.70 14.33 9.23
C ARG A 160 -9.52 12.83 9.47
N GLN A 161 -10.42 12.00 8.94
CA GLN A 161 -10.31 10.55 9.06
C GLN A 161 -9.03 10.01 8.40
N VAL A 162 -8.67 10.55 7.23
CA VAL A 162 -7.39 10.24 6.56
C VAL A 162 -6.20 10.63 7.44
N GLY A 163 -6.21 11.82 8.03
CA GLY A 163 -5.16 12.26 8.95
C GLY A 163 -5.00 11.33 10.15
N SER A 164 -6.11 10.93 10.78
CA SER A 164 -6.12 9.98 11.89
C SER A 164 -5.60 8.59 11.45
N ALA A 165 -6.02 8.11 10.29
CA ALA A 165 -5.61 6.81 9.75
C ALA A 165 -4.10 6.74 9.50
N ILE A 166 -3.54 7.77 8.86
CA ILE A 166 -2.09 7.87 8.61
C ILE A 166 -1.33 7.99 9.94
N ARG A 167 -1.90 8.68 10.94
CA ARG A 167 -1.30 8.76 12.27
C ARG A 167 -1.19 7.37 12.92
N ARG A 168 -2.27 6.58 12.93
CA ARG A 168 -2.27 5.20 13.45
C ARG A 168 -1.25 4.32 12.72
N LEU A 169 -1.18 4.42 11.39
CA LEU A 169 -0.18 3.71 10.59
C LEU A 169 1.27 4.05 11.00
N HIS A 170 1.57 5.34 11.15
CA HIS A 170 2.90 5.80 11.55
C HIS A 170 3.22 5.49 13.02
N ASP A 171 2.19 5.45 13.88
CA ASP A 171 2.33 5.08 15.29
C ASP A 171 2.64 3.60 15.46
N ALA A 172 2.06 2.76 14.61
CA ALA A 172 2.45 1.37 14.43
C ALA A 172 3.84 1.19 13.77
N GLY A 173 4.61 2.26 13.54
CA GLY A 173 5.97 2.18 13.00
C GLY A 173 6.05 1.89 11.50
N VAL A 174 4.95 2.02 10.75
CA VAL A 174 4.90 1.71 9.31
C VAL A 174 5.19 2.97 8.47
N GLU A 175 6.27 2.91 7.68
CA GLU A 175 6.59 3.89 6.62
C GLU A 175 6.05 3.38 5.28
N HIS A 176 5.00 4.02 4.76
CA HIS A 176 4.40 3.63 3.49
C HIS A 176 5.17 4.25 2.31
N ARG A 177 5.94 3.44 1.57
CA ARG A 177 6.84 3.93 0.51
C ARG A 177 6.13 4.66 -0.64
N ASP A 178 4.90 4.27 -0.94
CA ASP A 178 4.10 4.86 -2.02
C ASP A 178 2.80 5.52 -1.53
N LEU A 179 2.82 6.21 -0.38
CA LEU A 179 1.60 6.83 0.17
C LEU A 179 1.09 7.93 -0.76
N GLN A 180 -0.01 7.63 -1.44
CA GLN A 180 -0.65 8.47 -2.45
C GLN A 180 -2.16 8.40 -2.30
N LEU A 181 -2.89 9.37 -2.87
CA LEU A 181 -4.35 9.45 -2.71
C LEU A 181 -5.06 8.16 -3.16
N ARG A 182 -4.59 7.52 -4.23
CA ARG A 182 -5.18 6.27 -4.76
C ARG A 182 -4.96 5.02 -3.92
N ASN A 183 -4.01 5.08 -2.97
CA ASN A 183 -3.72 3.97 -2.06
C ASN A 183 -4.44 4.16 -0.71
N ILE A 184 -5.34 5.14 -0.63
CA ILE A 184 -6.20 5.37 0.53
C ILE A 184 -7.62 5.11 0.07
N LEU A 185 -8.19 4.02 0.56
CA LEU A 185 -9.57 3.65 0.31
C LEU A 185 -10.45 4.25 1.40
N VAL A 186 -11.61 4.74 0.98
CA VAL A 186 -12.62 5.32 1.85
C VAL A 186 -13.89 4.50 1.72
N ARG A 187 -14.31 3.88 2.81
CA ARG A 187 -15.60 3.21 2.93
C ARG A 187 -16.63 4.24 3.38
N LYS A 188 -17.79 4.24 2.73
CA LYS A 188 -18.90 5.11 3.14
C LYS A 188 -19.36 4.74 4.56
N GLY A 189 -19.64 5.76 5.36
CA GLY A 189 -20.04 5.64 6.76
C GLY A 189 -19.97 7.00 7.45
N GLU A 190 -20.52 7.09 8.66
CA GLU A 190 -20.45 8.28 9.50
C GLU A 190 -19.90 7.93 10.89
N PRO A 191 -18.60 8.14 11.16
CA PRO A 191 -17.58 8.68 10.25
C PRO A 191 -17.15 7.70 9.15
N PRO A 192 -16.58 8.18 8.02
CA PRO A 192 -16.09 7.30 6.97
C PRO A 192 -14.87 6.52 7.46
N GLU A 193 -14.82 5.23 7.11
CA GLU A 193 -13.69 4.38 7.45
C GLU A 193 -12.60 4.50 6.38
N ILE A 194 -11.36 4.50 6.82
CA ILE A 194 -10.20 4.63 5.95
C ILE A 194 -9.45 3.32 6.00
N VAL A 195 -9.00 2.82 4.85
CA VAL A 195 -8.08 1.69 4.73
C VAL A 195 -6.92 2.12 3.83
N VAL A 196 -5.69 1.95 4.31
CA VAL A 196 -4.47 2.24 3.56
C VAL A 196 -3.98 0.95 2.93
N VAL A 197 -4.08 0.88 1.61
CA VAL A 197 -3.74 -0.32 0.83
C VAL A 197 -2.37 -0.19 0.17
N ASP A 198 -1.89 -1.30 -0.40
CA ASP A 198 -0.63 -1.33 -1.16
C ASP A 198 0.57 -0.93 -0.29
N LEU A 199 0.72 -1.66 0.83
CA LEU A 199 1.88 -1.61 1.70
C LEU A 199 3.13 -2.25 1.07
N ASP A 200 3.12 -2.51 -0.23
CA ASP A 200 4.25 -3.09 -0.95
C ASP A 200 5.51 -2.26 -0.65
N ARG A 201 6.53 -2.93 -0.12
CA ARG A 201 7.82 -2.33 0.27
C ARG A 201 7.74 -1.35 1.45
N ALA A 202 6.66 -1.36 2.24
CA ALA A 202 6.61 -0.63 3.49
C ALA A 202 7.84 -0.96 4.34
N ARG A 203 8.36 0.06 5.04
CA ARG A 203 9.45 -0.16 6.00
C ARG A 203 8.90 -0.10 7.39
N PHE A 204 9.30 -1.07 8.19
CA PHE A 204 8.96 -1.11 9.60
C PHE A 204 10.10 -0.56 10.44
N HIS A 205 9.76 0.32 11.37
CA HIS A 205 10.68 0.89 12.33
C HIS A 205 10.50 0.15 13.66
N ALA A 206 11.24 -0.95 13.83
CA ALA A 206 11.08 -1.88 14.96
C ALA A 206 11.35 -1.27 16.35
N ARG A 207 11.99 -0.10 16.41
CA ARG A 207 12.34 0.61 17.67
C ARG A 207 11.30 1.65 18.10
N GLY A 208 10.04 1.49 17.70
CA GLY A 208 8.92 2.32 18.13
C GLY A 208 8.39 3.26 17.06
N THR A 209 7.70 4.32 17.50
CA THR A 209 7.02 5.29 16.62
C THR A 209 7.94 5.83 15.52
N MET A 210 7.43 5.91 14.29
CA MET A 210 8.25 6.34 13.14
C MET A 210 8.87 7.74 13.37
N PRO A 211 10.15 8.00 13.02
CA PRO A 211 10.77 9.32 13.20
C PRO A 211 10.02 10.45 12.49
N SER A 212 10.00 11.64 13.07
CA SER A 212 9.26 12.80 12.56
C SER A 212 9.66 13.22 11.14
N GLY A 213 10.95 13.17 10.79
CA GLY A 213 11.41 13.41 9.42
C GLY A 213 10.87 12.41 8.40
N ARG A 214 10.72 11.13 8.79
CA ARG A 214 10.10 10.09 7.96
C ARG A 214 8.60 10.31 7.84
N ARG A 215 7.92 10.68 8.93
CA ARG A 215 6.50 11.09 8.94
C ARG A 215 6.26 12.27 7.99
N ALA A 216 7.07 13.30 8.07
CA ALA A 216 6.99 14.47 7.18
C ALA A 216 7.23 14.08 5.72
N ALA A 217 8.24 13.26 5.43
CA ALA A 217 8.48 12.76 4.08
C ALA A 217 7.32 11.91 3.55
N ASN A 218 6.68 11.11 4.41
CA ASN A 218 5.54 10.28 4.01
C ASN A 218 4.30 11.13 3.70
N LEU A 219 3.99 12.12 4.55
CA LEU A 219 2.95 13.12 4.29
C LEU A 219 3.26 13.96 3.04
N GLY A 220 4.54 14.27 2.80
CA GLY A 220 5.01 14.93 1.59
C GLY A 220 4.74 14.13 0.31
N ARG A 221 4.77 12.79 0.36
CA ARG A 221 4.37 11.92 -0.78
C ARG A 221 2.90 12.09 -1.10
N LEU A 222 2.05 12.11 -0.07
CA LEU A 222 0.61 12.34 -0.23
C LEU A 222 0.34 13.72 -0.84
N ALA A 223 1.00 14.77 -0.36
CA ALA A 223 0.90 16.11 -0.92
C ALA A 223 1.37 16.18 -2.39
N ARG A 224 2.49 15.52 -2.72
CA ARG A 224 2.96 15.40 -4.12
C ARG A 224 1.95 14.67 -5.01
N SER A 225 1.30 13.63 -4.50
CA SER A 225 0.22 12.92 -5.22
C SER A 225 -0.92 13.87 -5.54
N ALA A 226 -1.39 14.66 -4.58
CA ALA A 226 -2.44 15.67 -4.79
C ALA A 226 -2.07 16.74 -5.83
N VAL A 227 -0.81 17.17 -5.85
CA VAL A 227 -0.29 18.07 -6.90
C VAL A 227 -0.28 17.39 -8.27
N LYS A 228 0.24 16.15 -8.35
CA LYS A 228 0.35 15.40 -9.59
C LYS A 228 -1.01 15.13 -10.22
N THR A 229 -2.04 14.92 -9.42
CA THR A 229 -3.41 14.69 -9.89
C THR A 229 -4.20 15.97 -10.12
N GLY A 230 -3.60 17.15 -9.93
CA GLY A 230 -4.25 18.45 -10.15
C GLY A 230 -5.28 18.85 -9.07
N LEU A 231 -5.39 18.10 -7.97
CA LEU A 231 -6.30 18.46 -6.89
C LEU A 231 -5.77 19.63 -6.06
N TRP A 232 -4.46 19.74 -5.91
CA TRP A 232 -3.83 20.83 -5.15
C TRP A 232 -3.97 22.18 -5.87
N GLY A 233 -4.48 23.19 -5.17
CA GLY A 233 -4.68 24.52 -5.76
C GLY A 233 -5.90 24.64 -6.66
N SER A 234 -6.67 23.56 -6.81
CA SER A 234 -8.03 23.62 -7.38
C SER A 234 -9.04 24.04 -6.30
N GLN A 235 -10.32 24.18 -6.68
CA GLN A 235 -11.41 24.39 -5.71
C GLN A 235 -11.58 23.23 -4.69
N LYS A 236 -10.86 22.10 -4.89
CA LYS A 236 -11.00 20.89 -4.06
C LYS A 236 -10.05 20.84 -2.87
N LEU A 237 -8.75 21.13 -3.03
CA LEU A 237 -7.76 21.08 -1.94
C LEU A 237 -7.03 22.42 -1.76
N GLY A 238 -7.26 23.06 -0.62
CA GLY A 238 -6.58 24.28 -0.20
C GLY A 238 -6.03 24.21 1.23
N ARG A 239 -5.81 25.40 1.82
CA ARG A 239 -5.24 25.54 3.17
C ARG A 239 -6.13 24.93 4.25
N ARG A 240 -7.46 25.05 4.12
CA ARG A 240 -8.43 24.53 5.10
C ARG A 240 -8.46 22.99 5.11
N GLU A 241 -8.35 22.38 3.94
CA GLU A 241 -8.29 20.93 3.75
C GLU A 241 -6.99 20.36 4.31
N LEU A 242 -5.86 21.01 4.02
CA LEU A 242 -4.58 20.64 4.62
C LEU A 242 -4.62 20.78 6.15
N ALA A 243 -5.20 21.86 6.67
CA ALA A 243 -5.33 22.08 8.11
C ALA A 243 -6.20 21.00 8.77
N ALA A 244 -7.27 20.55 8.11
CA ALA A 244 -8.11 19.44 8.60
C ALA A 244 -7.32 18.13 8.70
N LEU A 245 -6.56 17.78 7.67
CA LEU A 245 -5.73 16.58 7.66
C LEU A 245 -4.61 16.64 8.71
N VAL A 246 -3.81 17.72 8.71
CA VAL A 246 -2.66 17.87 9.62
C VAL A 246 -3.11 18.04 11.07
N GLY A 247 -4.23 18.72 11.29
CA GLY A 247 -4.84 18.90 12.60
C GLY A 247 -5.21 17.55 13.22
N SER A 248 -5.93 16.71 12.48
CA SER A 248 -6.30 15.37 12.95
C SER A 248 -5.09 14.44 13.06
N TYR A 249 -4.15 14.50 12.11
CA TYR A 249 -2.91 13.73 12.17
C TYR A 249 -2.11 14.06 13.44
N SER A 250 -2.13 15.33 13.84
CA SER A 250 -1.38 15.77 15.01
C SER A 250 -2.09 15.57 16.34
N ALA A 251 -3.43 15.42 16.32
CA ALA A 251 -4.26 15.20 17.50
C ALA A 251 -3.90 16.11 18.69
N GLY A 252 -3.65 17.40 18.43
CA GLY A 252 -3.26 18.36 19.46
C GLY A 252 -1.79 18.30 19.93
N ASN A 253 -1.02 17.26 19.58
CA ASN A 253 0.38 17.12 19.96
C ASN A 253 1.24 18.27 19.39
N ARG A 254 1.64 19.21 20.27
CA ARG A 254 2.40 20.41 19.90
C ARG A 254 3.82 20.08 19.44
N ARG A 255 4.47 19.13 20.11
CA ARG A 255 5.82 18.66 19.78
C ARG A 255 5.88 18.07 18.37
N LEU A 256 4.99 17.13 18.08
CA LEU A 256 4.91 16.54 16.74
C LEU A 256 4.63 17.60 15.67
N ARG A 257 3.75 18.58 15.94
CA ARG A 257 3.50 19.68 15.01
C ARG A 257 4.76 20.50 14.75
N ALA A 258 5.54 20.81 15.78
CA ALA A 258 6.79 21.53 15.64
C ALA A 258 7.82 20.72 14.83
N GLU A 259 7.98 19.44 15.16
CA GLU A 259 8.88 18.53 14.45
C GLU A 259 8.50 18.38 12.97
N LEU A 260 7.21 18.23 12.65
CA LEU A 260 6.76 18.21 11.26
C LEU A 260 7.03 19.53 10.54
N ARG A 261 6.78 20.68 11.19
CA ARG A 261 7.03 22.01 10.61
C ARG A 261 8.49 22.21 10.26
N ALA A 262 9.42 21.73 11.09
CA ALA A 262 10.85 21.79 10.80
C ALA A 262 11.22 21.12 9.46
N HIS A 263 10.44 20.13 9.04
CA HIS A 263 10.63 19.43 7.76
C HIS A 263 9.79 19.98 6.59
N VAL A 264 8.87 20.92 6.84
CA VAL A 264 7.99 21.47 5.79
C VAL A 264 8.79 22.22 4.74
N GLY A 265 9.81 22.99 5.12
CA GLY A 265 10.65 23.72 4.16
C GLY A 265 11.32 22.80 3.13
N TYR A 266 11.95 21.73 3.62
CA TYR A 266 12.59 20.71 2.79
C TYR A 266 11.60 19.97 1.88
N GLU A 267 10.43 19.58 2.40
CA GLU A 267 9.41 18.92 1.58
C GLU A 267 8.73 19.88 0.59
N ARG A 268 8.63 21.18 0.90
CA ARG A 268 8.18 22.22 -0.05
C ARG A 268 9.17 22.42 -1.19
N LEU A 269 10.47 22.47 -0.90
CA LEU A 269 11.51 22.54 -1.92
C LEU A 269 11.45 21.34 -2.87
N LYS A 270 11.29 20.12 -2.32
CA LYS A 270 11.05 18.92 -3.15
C LYS A 270 9.78 19.01 -3.98
N LEU A 271 8.70 19.52 -3.41
CA LEU A 271 7.43 19.71 -4.12
C LEU A 271 7.59 20.68 -5.29
N ALA A 272 8.26 21.82 -5.07
CA ALA A 272 8.54 22.83 -6.09
C ALA A 272 9.45 22.29 -7.20
N ALA A 273 10.55 21.62 -6.85
CA ALA A 273 11.42 20.94 -7.82
C ALA A 273 10.65 19.90 -8.65
N HIS A 274 9.73 19.15 -8.01
CA HIS A 274 8.90 18.17 -8.70
C HIS A 274 7.88 18.84 -9.64
N GLN A 275 7.27 19.95 -9.23
CA GLN A 275 6.35 20.74 -10.07
C GLN A 275 7.05 21.30 -11.32
N LEU A 276 8.27 21.80 -11.19
CA LEU A 276 9.09 22.27 -12.32
C LEU A 276 9.50 21.14 -13.26
N SER A 277 9.74 19.94 -12.72
CA SER A 277 10.13 18.77 -13.52
C SER A 277 8.97 18.15 -14.32
N TYR A 278 7.72 18.40 -13.93
CA TYR A 278 6.55 17.71 -14.51
C TYR A 278 6.20 18.18 -15.93
N PRO A 279 6.19 19.48 -16.26
CA PRO A 279 6.07 19.96 -17.64
C PRO A 279 7.17 19.40 -18.53
N LEU A 280 8.42 19.40 -18.05
CA LEU A 280 9.58 18.90 -18.79
C LEU A 280 9.49 17.40 -19.07
N ARG A 281 9.13 16.58 -18.08
CA ARG A 281 8.93 15.13 -18.26
C ARG A 281 7.74 14.81 -19.17
N ARG A 282 6.66 15.60 -19.12
CA ARG A 282 5.49 15.45 -20.01
C ARG A 282 5.84 15.83 -21.45
N TRP A 283 6.63 16.88 -21.63
CA TRP A 283 7.17 17.31 -22.92
C TRP A 283 8.12 16.26 -23.52
N LEU A 284 9.08 15.75 -22.73
CA LEU A 284 9.99 14.68 -23.16
C LEU A 284 9.25 13.39 -23.55
N LYS A 285 8.22 12.99 -22.78
CA LYS A 285 7.38 11.83 -23.14
C LYS A 285 6.56 12.05 -24.40
N ARG A 286 6.06 13.28 -24.65
CA ARG A 286 5.37 13.63 -25.90
C ARG A 286 6.32 13.60 -27.09
N LYS A 287 7.53 14.15 -26.95
CA LYS A 287 8.57 14.17 -27.98
C LYS A 287 9.09 12.76 -28.31
N ALA A 288 9.19 11.87 -27.33
CA ALA A 288 9.56 10.46 -27.52
C ALA A 288 8.42 9.59 -28.10
N ALA A 289 7.17 10.05 -28.07
CA ALA A 289 6.01 9.36 -28.63
C ALA A 289 5.63 9.88 -30.03
N SER A 290 6.34 10.88 -30.56
CA SER A 290 6.18 11.35 -31.94
C SER A 290 6.95 10.42 -32.88
N PRO A 291 6.31 9.80 -33.89
CA PRO A 291 7.03 9.03 -34.89
C PRO A 291 7.97 9.97 -35.68
N PRO A 292 9.13 9.49 -36.18
CA PRO A 292 9.99 10.29 -37.04
C PRO A 292 9.17 10.73 -38.26
N ARG A 293 9.21 12.02 -38.58
CA ARG A 293 8.62 12.55 -39.82
C ARG A 293 9.36 11.87 -40.98
N SER A 294 8.63 11.07 -41.76
CA SER A 294 9.09 10.61 -43.06
C SER A 294 9.36 11.84 -43.94
N ALA A 295 10.59 11.95 -44.41
CA ALA A 295 10.97 12.84 -45.50
C ALA A 295 10.43 12.31 -46.83
#